data_AF-A0A1Y6CFV3-F1
#
_entry.id   AF-A0A1Y6CFV3-F1
#
_cell.length_a   1.000
_cell.length_b   1.000
_cell.length_c   1.000
_cell.angle_alpha   90.00
_cell.angle_beta   90.00
_cell.angle_gamma   90.00
#
_symmetry.space_group_name_H-M   'P 1'
#
loop_
_entity.id
_entity.type
_entity.pdbx_description
1 polymer ?
#
loop_
_entity_poly.entity_id
_entity_poly.type
_entity_poly.pdbx_seq_one_letter_code
_entity_poly.pdbx_strand_id
1 'polypeptide(L)'
;MNRSNLIIEHLKMLPQFMPAGPQACIDTRTGARIIAPVDKERAADGYLALEFPGGKMIEVIGDQYFRVQLVSAVEIWIAHGQVTGDLESNVRTQMKHFHFKMGRLTGQAVPLKP
;
A
#
# COMPACT_ATOMS: atom_id res chain seq x y z
N MET A 1 -18.65 -4.96 -4.06
CA MET A 1 -17.25 -4.57 -4.31
C MET A 1 -16.38 -5.81 -4.15
N ASN A 2 -15.47 -6.11 -5.10
CA ASN A 2 -14.57 -7.28 -5.00
C ASN A 2 -13.26 -6.92 -4.26
N ARG A 3 -12.45 -7.93 -3.93
CA ARG A 3 -11.25 -7.78 -3.10
C ARG A 3 -10.22 -6.85 -3.74
N SER A 4 -9.96 -6.97 -5.04
CA SER A 4 -9.00 -6.10 -5.72
C SER A 4 -9.43 -4.64 -5.71
N ASN A 5 -10.72 -4.35 -5.95
CA ASN A 5 -11.24 -2.99 -5.86
C ASN A 5 -11.15 -2.44 -4.43
N LEU A 6 -11.43 -3.26 -3.41
CA LEU A 6 -11.23 -2.86 -2.01
C LEU A 6 -9.77 -2.47 -1.75
N ILE A 7 -8.80 -3.27 -2.23
CA ILE A 7 -7.38 -2.97 -2.07
C ILE A 7 -6.99 -1.67 -2.79
N ILE A 8 -7.48 -1.44 -4.01
CA ILE A 8 -7.26 -0.19 -4.75
C ILE A 8 -7.78 1.02 -3.97
N GLU A 9 -9.00 0.93 -3.41
CA GLU A 9 -9.55 2.01 -2.58
C GLU A 9 -8.66 2.30 -1.37
N HIS A 10 -8.13 1.27 -0.72
CA HIS A 10 -7.19 1.45 0.39
C HIS A 10 -5.84 2.02 -0.04
N LEU A 11 -5.31 1.61 -1.19
CA LEU A 11 -4.08 2.18 -1.76
C LEU A 11 -4.23 3.68 -2.01
N LYS A 12 -5.38 4.14 -2.53
CA LYS A 12 -5.66 5.57 -2.76
C LYS A 12 -5.65 6.43 -1.49
N MET A 13 -5.77 5.82 -0.31
CA MET A 13 -5.70 6.54 0.98
C MET A 13 -4.26 6.74 1.45
N LEU A 14 -3.28 6.10 0.83
CA LEU A 14 -1.86 6.22 1.17
C LEU A 14 -1.23 7.40 0.38
N PRO A 15 -0.28 8.14 0.96
CA PRO A 15 0.26 9.40 0.42
C PRO A 15 0.96 9.23 -0.93
N GLN A 16 1.54 8.05 -1.18
CA GLN A 16 2.31 7.78 -2.38
C GLN A 16 1.44 7.36 -3.57
N PHE A 17 0.11 7.37 -3.41
CA PHE A 17 -0.81 7.00 -4.47
C PHE A 17 -1.71 8.16 -4.88
N MET A 18 -1.90 8.32 -6.17
CA MET A 18 -2.91 9.21 -6.74
C MET A 18 -4.05 8.39 -7.36
N PRO A 19 -5.32 8.82 -7.22
CA PRO A 19 -6.43 8.20 -7.93
C PRO A 19 -6.25 8.29 -9.45
N ALA A 20 -6.50 7.18 -10.15
CA ALA A 20 -6.39 7.08 -11.62
C ALA A 20 -7.65 6.45 -12.24
N GLY A 21 -8.79 6.67 -11.57
CA GLY A 21 -10.10 6.11 -11.92
C GLY A 21 -10.67 5.21 -10.83
N PRO A 22 -11.88 4.65 -11.05
CA PRO A 22 -12.57 3.85 -10.03
C PRO A 22 -11.79 2.60 -9.62
N GLN A 23 -11.15 1.93 -10.59
CA GLN A 23 -10.47 0.64 -10.38
C GLN A 23 -8.94 0.75 -10.48
N ALA A 24 -8.39 1.96 -10.38
CA ALA A 24 -6.96 2.17 -10.52
C ALA A 24 -6.42 3.32 -9.66
N CYS A 25 -5.15 3.21 -9.32
CA CYS A 25 -4.33 4.29 -8.77
C CYS A 25 -2.94 4.28 -9.41
N ILE A 26 -2.17 5.35 -9.19
CA ILE A 26 -0.78 5.48 -9.66
C ILE A 26 0.11 5.62 -8.44
N ASP A 27 1.16 4.79 -8.33
CA ASP A 27 2.25 5.03 -7.36
C ASP A 27 3.12 6.16 -7.90
N THR A 28 3.12 7.31 -7.22
CA THR A 28 3.80 8.53 -7.67
C THR A 28 5.31 8.42 -7.66
N ARG A 29 5.88 7.43 -6.97
CA ARG A 29 7.33 7.24 -6.87
C ARG A 29 7.88 6.44 -8.04
N THR A 30 7.09 5.52 -8.56
CA THR A 30 7.49 4.62 -9.65
C THR A 30 6.81 4.96 -10.98
N GLY A 31 5.74 5.76 -10.94
CA GLY A 31 4.86 6.00 -12.08
C GLY A 31 4.01 4.78 -12.45
N ALA A 32 4.10 3.68 -11.68
CA ALA A 32 3.34 2.47 -11.98
C ALA A 32 1.85 2.72 -11.79
N ARG A 33 1.05 2.23 -12.74
CA ARG A 33 -0.41 2.20 -12.63
C ARG A 33 -0.85 0.86 -12.08
N ILE A 34 -1.61 0.87 -10.99
CA ILE A 34 -2.09 -0.31 -10.27
C ILE A 34 -3.57 -0.43 -10.57
N ILE A 35 -3.99 -1.59 -11.06
CA ILE A 35 -5.32 -1.78 -11.64
C ILE A 35 -5.93 -3.07 -11.05
N ALA A 36 -7.21 -3.02 -10.69
CA ALA A 36 -7.97 -4.23 -10.43
C ALA A 36 -8.23 -4.96 -11.77
N PRO A 37 -7.93 -6.27 -11.90
CA PRO A 37 -8.08 -7.00 -13.15
C PRO A 37 -9.54 -7.03 -13.60
N VAL A 38 -9.76 -7.05 -14.92
CA VAL A 38 -11.10 -7.18 -15.53
C VAL A 38 -11.69 -8.57 -15.30
N ASP A 39 -10.81 -9.58 -15.20
CA ASP A 39 -11.18 -10.96 -14.85
C ASP A 39 -11.81 -11.01 -13.45
N LYS A 40 -13.05 -11.51 -13.39
CA LYS A 40 -13.86 -11.49 -12.16
C LYS A 40 -13.33 -12.43 -11.09
N GLU A 41 -12.77 -13.57 -11.46
CA GLU A 41 -12.23 -14.56 -10.52
C GLU A 41 -10.95 -14.02 -9.90
N ARG A 42 -10.02 -13.55 -10.73
CA ARG A 42 -8.78 -12.89 -10.29
C ARG A 42 -9.06 -11.69 -9.40
N ALA A 43 -10.06 -10.89 -9.75
CA ALA A 43 -10.44 -9.71 -8.97
C ALA A 43 -11.16 -10.07 -7.65
N ALA A 44 -11.83 -11.22 -7.59
CA ALA A 44 -12.39 -11.76 -6.35
C ALA A 44 -11.28 -12.27 -5.42
N ASP A 45 -10.26 -12.92 -5.98
CA ASP A 45 -9.10 -13.45 -5.26
C ASP A 45 -8.13 -12.36 -4.78
N GLY A 46 -8.29 -11.13 -5.27
CA GLY A 46 -7.49 -9.99 -4.82
C GLY A 46 -6.18 -9.80 -5.58
N TYR A 47 -6.05 -10.32 -6.79
CA TYR A 47 -4.90 -10.01 -7.65
C TYR A 47 -4.94 -8.57 -8.14
N LEU A 48 -3.76 -7.97 -8.36
CA LEU A 48 -3.62 -6.65 -8.96
C LEU A 48 -2.67 -6.72 -10.15
N ALA A 49 -2.93 -5.89 -11.15
CA ALA A 49 -2.01 -5.66 -12.26
C ALA A 49 -1.24 -4.35 -12.05
N LEU A 50 0.08 -4.40 -12.20
CA LEU A 50 0.98 -3.27 -12.14
C LEU A 50 1.53 -3.01 -13.54
N GLU A 51 1.24 -1.84 -14.09
CA GLU A 51 1.71 -1.38 -15.38
C GLU A 51 2.77 -0.30 -15.17
N PHE A 52 4.03 -0.62 -15.44
CA PHE A 52 5.14 0.33 -15.34
C PHE A 52 5.27 1.18 -16.61
N PRO A 53 5.64 2.47 -16.52
CA PRO A 53 5.86 3.31 -17.70
C PRO A 53 6.88 2.70 -18.67
N GLY A 54 6.49 2.48 -19.92
CA GLY A 54 7.34 1.86 -20.95
C GLY A 54 7.72 0.40 -20.68
N GLY A 55 7.14 -0.22 -19.64
CA GLY A 55 7.46 -1.55 -19.16
C GLY A 55 6.39 -2.58 -19.45
N LYS A 56 6.62 -3.81 -18.96
CA LYS A 56 5.63 -4.88 -18.99
C LYS A 56 4.65 -4.73 -17.83
N MET A 57 3.43 -5.23 -18.06
CA MET A 57 2.47 -5.45 -16.99
C MET A 57 2.86 -6.68 -16.18
N ILE A 58 2.81 -6.55 -14.85
CA ILE A 58 3.12 -7.63 -13.90
C ILE A 58 1.90 -7.82 -13.01
N GLU A 59 1.55 -9.07 -12.74
CA GLU A 59 0.49 -9.39 -11.79
C GLU A 59 1.07 -9.73 -10.42
N VAL A 60 0.39 -9.28 -9.36
CA VAL A 60 0.79 -9.51 -7.97
C VAL A 60 -0.40 -9.92 -7.12
N ILE A 61 -0.11 -10.58 -6.00
CA ILE A 61 -1.09 -10.81 -4.93
C ILE A 61 -1.31 -9.48 -4.21
N GLY A 62 -2.51 -8.91 -4.33
CA GLY A 62 -2.80 -7.55 -3.89
C GLY A 62 -2.59 -7.33 -2.40
N ASP A 63 -2.91 -8.31 -1.55
CA ASP A 63 -2.68 -8.20 -0.10
C ASP A 63 -1.20 -8.07 0.26
N GLN A 64 -0.33 -8.82 -0.43
CA GLN A 64 1.12 -8.75 -0.19
C GLN A 64 1.68 -7.44 -0.70
N TYR A 65 1.23 -6.99 -1.87
CA TYR A 65 1.57 -5.67 -2.38
C TYR A 65 1.15 -4.57 -1.39
N PHE A 66 -0.09 -4.61 -0.92
CA PHE A 66 -0.63 -3.62 0.02
C PHE A 66 0.15 -3.57 1.33
N ARG A 67 0.57 -4.72 1.89
CA ARG A 67 1.45 -4.80 3.07
C ARG A 67 2.74 -4.01 2.88
N VAL A 68 3.41 -4.22 1.74
CA VAL A 68 4.67 -3.51 1.42
C VAL A 68 4.42 -2.01 1.31
N GLN A 69 3.30 -1.62 0.71
CA GLN A 69 2.95 -0.20 0.56
C GLN A 69 2.59 0.49 1.87
N LEU A 70 1.99 -0.23 2.83
CA LEU A 70 1.76 0.29 4.18
C LEU A 70 3.07 0.59 4.91
N VAL A 71 4.02 -0.35 4.86
CA VAL A 71 5.35 -0.14 5.47
C VAL A 71 6.02 1.08 4.84
N SER A 72 6.00 1.17 3.51
CA SER A 72 6.62 2.27 2.81
C SER A 72 5.93 3.62 3.05
N ALA A 73 4.61 3.63 3.22
CA ALA A 73 3.88 4.84 3.63
C ALA A 73 4.34 5.34 5.01
N VAL A 74 4.52 4.43 5.97
CA VAL A 74 5.05 4.76 7.31
C VAL A 74 6.48 5.31 7.23
N GLU A 75 7.35 4.73 6.39
CA GLU A 75 8.71 5.22 6.18
C GLU A 75 8.73 6.65 5.62
N ILE A 76 7.90 6.90 4.59
CA ILE A 76 7.73 8.24 4.00
C ILE A 76 7.28 9.23 5.10
N TRP A 77 6.30 8.84 5.92
CA TRP A 77 5.81 9.71 6.99
C TRP A 77 6.85 10.02 8.08
N ILE A 78 7.65 9.02 8.49
CA ILE A 78 8.74 9.22 9.43
C ILE A 78 9.78 10.18 8.85
N ALA A 79 10.14 10.01 7.57
CA ALA A 79 11.13 10.85 6.90
C ALA A 79 10.67 12.31 6.74
N HIS A 80 9.37 12.56 6.56
CA HIS A 80 8.82 13.91 6.38
C HIS A 80 8.43 14.62 7.69
N GLY A 81 8.56 13.97 8.86
CA GLY A 81 8.37 14.61 10.17
C GLY A 81 6.94 15.06 10.48
N GLN A 82 5.94 14.61 9.71
CA GLN A 82 4.53 14.99 9.87
C GLN A 82 3.72 13.84 10.46
N VAL A 83 3.74 13.68 11.79
CA VAL A 83 2.77 12.83 12.48
C VAL A 83 1.51 13.67 12.72
N THR A 84 0.56 13.62 11.80
CA THR A 84 -0.81 14.11 12.05
C THR A 84 -1.68 12.94 12.55
N GLY A 85 -2.54 13.19 13.54
CA GLY A 85 -3.30 12.13 14.24
C GLY A 85 -4.22 11.29 13.35
N ASP A 86 -4.69 11.84 12.23
CA ASP A 86 -5.58 11.15 11.30
C ASP A 86 -4.90 9.99 10.56
N LEU A 87 -3.59 10.11 10.36
CA LEU A 87 -2.81 9.21 9.52
C LEU A 87 -2.35 7.96 10.26
N GLU A 88 -1.92 8.14 11.51
CA GLU A 88 -1.72 7.03 12.44
C GLU A 88 -3.01 6.23 12.62
N SER A 89 -4.15 6.92 12.74
CA SER A 89 -5.47 6.28 12.82
C SER A 89 -5.79 5.49 11.55
N ASN A 90 -5.51 6.04 10.37
CA ASN A 90 -5.75 5.36 9.09
C ASN A 90 -4.88 4.12 8.92
N VAL A 91 -3.57 4.19 9.21
CA VAL A 91 -2.70 3.00 9.14
C VAL A 91 -3.08 1.98 10.18
N ARG A 92 -3.37 2.36 11.44
CA ARG A 92 -3.85 1.41 12.45
C ARG A 92 -5.15 0.74 12.03
N THR A 93 -6.08 1.49 11.44
CA THR A 93 -7.36 0.96 10.95
C THR A 93 -7.15 -0.05 9.83
N GLN A 94 -6.30 0.28 8.85
CA GLN A 94 -5.96 -0.63 7.76
C GLN A 94 -5.22 -1.87 8.27
N MET A 95 -4.26 -1.71 9.18
CA MET A 95 -3.57 -2.85 9.80
C MET A 95 -4.52 -3.79 10.56
N LYS A 96 -5.49 -3.25 11.31
CA LYS A 96 -6.53 -4.07 11.96
C LYS A 96 -7.40 -4.80 10.95
N HIS A 97 -7.86 -4.11 9.90
CA HIS A 97 -8.74 -4.66 8.88
C HIS A 97 -8.11 -5.85 8.14
N PHE A 98 -6.81 -5.80 7.88
CA PHE A 98 -6.07 -6.87 7.21
C PHE A 98 -5.31 -7.81 8.16
N HIS A 99 -5.62 -7.75 9.47
CA HIS A 99 -5.01 -8.60 10.51
C HIS A 99 -3.47 -8.53 10.59
N PHE A 100 -2.88 -7.37 10.33
CA PHE A 100 -1.45 -7.14 10.51
C PHE A 100 -1.11 -6.88 11.98
N LYS A 101 -0.19 -7.67 12.53
CA LYS A 101 0.41 -7.40 13.84
C LYS A 101 1.63 -6.50 13.65
N MET A 102 1.61 -5.30 14.23
CA MET A 102 2.83 -4.53 14.46
C MET A 102 3.74 -5.36 15.38
N GLY A 103 4.93 -5.73 14.90
CA GLY A 103 6.00 -6.08 15.81
C GLY A 103 6.27 -4.88 16.72
N ARG A 104 6.45 -5.10 18.03
CA ARG A 104 6.96 -4.02 18.90
C ARG A 104 8.33 -3.65 18.37
N LEU A 105 8.50 -2.43 17.85
CA LEU A 105 9.81 -1.82 17.79
C LEU A 105 10.25 -1.59 19.23
N THR A 106 10.93 -2.58 19.82
CA THR A 106 11.71 -2.35 21.03
C THR A 106 12.90 -1.50 20.61
N GLY A 107 12.68 -0.18 20.56
CA GLY A 107 13.69 0.83 20.31
C GLY A 107 14.70 0.91 21.46
N GLN A 108 15.39 -0.19 21.77
CA GLN A 108 16.73 -0.06 22.33
C GLN A 108 17.62 0.32 21.15
N ALA A 109 17.90 1.62 21.04
CA ALA A 109 19.05 2.08 20.27
C ALA A 109 20.27 1.35 20.85
N VAL A 110 20.82 0.40 20.10
CA VAL A 110 22.10 -0.21 20.44
C VAL A 110 23.15 0.85 20.08
N PRO A 111 23.85 1.46 21.05
CA PRO A 111 24.94 2.37 20.72
C PRO A 111 25.99 1.56 19.97
N LEU A 112 26.37 2.02 18.77
CA LEU A 112 27.56 1.54 18.10
C LEU A 112 28.74 1.88 19.02
N LYS A 113 29.40 0.85 19.56
CA LYS A 113 30.67 1.05 20.26
C LYS A 113 31.72 1.52 19.25
N PRO A 114 32.60 2.45 19.66
CA PRO A 114 33.71 2.94 18.84
C PRO A 114 34.68 1.80 18.47
#